data_AF-A0A6B3HWJ8-F1
#
_entry.id   AF-A0A6B3HWJ8-F1
#
_cell.length_a   1.000
_cell.length_b   1.000
_cell.length_c   1.000
_cell.angle_alpha   90.00
_cell.angle_beta   90.00
_cell.angle_gamma   90.00
#
_symmetry.space_group_name_H-M   'P 1'
#
loop_
_entity.id
_entity.type
_entity.pdbx_description
1 polymer ?
#
loop_
_entity_poly.entity_id
_entity_poly.type
_entity_poly.pdbx_seq_one_letter_code
_entity_poly.pdbx_strand_id
1 'polypeptide(L)'
;MDRFGGPLMLPVDVSVPDDPFVASVDLSALPADASDLPLPKDGRLLFFAWPESDYPSPAGQVIYVPAGTTVTERDGHAWNPRGIEQYRAMFDSYPQGPMRWRADLSLPCHWAIEIPHEPWSAALPGHPLAKELVQAWRETQDDIAPSELFQLGGYADEEVVHLDPLDIAVATVTDAVKAGSWEGPVSADSADWVLLADWHAGRDVTGYEGSTVHW
;
A
#
# COMPACT_ATOMS: atom_id res chain seq x y z
N MET A 1 -13.96 -13.07 -4.11
CA MET A 1 -12.96 -13.26 -5.20
C MET A 1 -12.27 -11.94 -5.44
N ASP A 2 -10.96 -11.97 -5.34
CA ASP A 2 -10.10 -10.79 -5.32
C ASP A 2 -9.92 -10.22 -6.72
N ARG A 3 -9.91 -8.89 -6.81
CA ARG A 3 -9.88 -8.22 -8.11
C ARG A 3 -9.34 -6.81 -8.02
N PHE A 4 -8.71 -6.39 -9.11
CA PHE A 4 -8.48 -4.99 -9.42
C PHE A 4 -9.75 -4.37 -10.02
N GLY A 5 -10.01 -3.14 -9.60
CA GLY A 5 -11.18 -2.34 -9.94
C GLY A 5 -12.50 -3.10 -9.83
N GLY A 6 -13.42 -2.82 -10.75
CA GLY A 6 -14.81 -3.28 -10.69
C GLY A 6 -15.74 -2.34 -9.92
N PRO A 7 -16.96 -2.79 -9.60
CA PRO A 7 -17.95 -1.94 -8.96
C PRO A 7 -17.49 -1.56 -7.55
N LEU A 8 -17.51 -0.26 -7.27
CA LEU A 8 -17.20 0.28 -5.95
C LEU A 8 -18.37 0.03 -5.00
N MET A 9 -18.28 -1.05 -4.21
CA MET A 9 -19.31 -1.45 -3.26
C MET A 9 -18.95 -0.94 -1.87
N LEU A 10 -19.60 0.14 -1.42
CA LEU A 10 -19.35 0.74 -0.11
C LEU A 10 -20.56 0.61 0.82
N PRO A 11 -20.35 0.54 2.15
CA PRO A 11 -21.43 0.69 3.13
C PRO A 11 -22.23 1.97 2.90
N VAL A 12 -23.51 1.94 3.24
CA VAL A 12 -24.45 3.03 2.96
C VAL A 12 -24.12 4.32 3.72
N ASP A 13 -23.49 4.19 4.88
CA ASP A 13 -23.13 5.23 5.84
C ASP A 13 -21.69 5.73 5.71
N VAL A 14 -20.90 5.13 4.82
CA VAL A 14 -19.51 5.51 4.57
C VAL A 14 -19.43 6.44 3.36
N SER A 15 -18.74 7.58 3.54
CA SER A 15 -18.41 8.50 2.45
C SER A 15 -17.45 7.86 1.46
N VAL A 16 -17.53 8.25 0.19
CA VAL A 16 -16.55 7.78 -0.81
C VAL A 16 -15.20 8.43 -0.50
N PRO A 17 -14.09 7.65 -0.47
CA PRO A 17 -12.75 8.18 -0.34
C PRO A 17 -12.40 9.24 -1.39
N ASP A 18 -11.50 10.14 -1.03
CA ASP A 18 -10.96 11.15 -1.94
C ASP A 18 -9.95 10.57 -2.95
N ASP A 19 -9.49 9.34 -2.73
CA ASP A 19 -8.60 8.60 -3.63
C ASP A 19 -9.37 7.59 -4.51
N PRO A 20 -8.89 7.30 -5.72
CA PRO A 20 -9.51 6.34 -6.62
C PRO A 20 -9.41 4.90 -6.10
N PHE A 21 -10.43 4.11 -6.41
CA PHE A 21 -10.51 2.71 -6.04
C PHE A 21 -9.55 1.83 -6.86
N VAL A 22 -8.67 1.09 -6.18
CA VAL A 22 -7.65 0.23 -6.79
C VAL A 22 -8.11 -1.21 -6.85
N ALA A 23 -8.42 -1.80 -5.69
CA ALA A 23 -8.64 -3.24 -5.58
C ALA A 23 -9.55 -3.61 -4.42
N SER A 24 -10.10 -4.83 -4.50
CA SER A 24 -10.79 -5.46 -3.37
C SER A 24 -10.23 -6.85 -3.09
N VAL A 25 -10.06 -7.14 -1.80
CA VAL A 25 -9.62 -8.44 -1.28
C VAL A 25 -10.70 -9.00 -0.35
N ASP A 26 -11.14 -10.21 -0.63
CA ASP A 26 -12.12 -10.97 0.14
C ASP A 26 -11.40 -11.82 1.18
N LEU A 27 -11.50 -11.41 2.46
CA LEU A 27 -10.76 -12.05 3.54
C LEU A 27 -11.18 -13.51 3.76
N SER A 28 -12.40 -13.88 3.37
CA SER A 28 -12.88 -15.25 3.47
C SER A 28 -12.24 -16.22 2.46
N ALA A 29 -11.60 -15.67 1.41
CA ALA A 29 -10.88 -16.42 0.40
C ALA A 29 -9.39 -16.60 0.72
N LEU A 30 -8.87 -15.93 1.77
CA LEU A 30 -7.48 -16.04 2.18
C LEU A 30 -7.20 -17.42 2.79
N PRO A 31 -6.09 -18.08 2.41
CA PRO A 31 -5.57 -19.22 3.16
C PRO A 31 -5.33 -18.84 4.63
N ALA A 32 -5.55 -19.80 5.55
CA ALA A 32 -5.49 -19.54 7.00
C ALA A 32 -4.11 -19.04 7.50
N ASP A 33 -3.05 -19.37 6.77
CA ASP A 33 -1.66 -19.00 7.08
C ASP A 33 -1.06 -18.10 5.99
N ALA A 34 -1.91 -17.41 5.21
CA ALA A 34 -1.43 -16.61 4.08
C ALA A 34 -0.61 -15.40 4.53
N SER A 35 -0.95 -14.78 5.67
CA SER A 35 -0.17 -13.67 6.21
C SER A 35 -0.13 -13.73 7.73
N ASP A 36 0.93 -13.17 8.30
CA ASP A 36 1.08 -12.99 9.74
C ASP A 36 0.25 -11.78 10.27
N LEU A 37 -0.55 -11.16 9.41
CA LEU A 37 -1.37 -10.01 9.78
C LEU A 37 -2.57 -10.46 10.63
N PRO A 38 -2.94 -9.70 11.68
CA PRO A 38 -4.09 -10.00 12.52
C PRO A 38 -5.42 -9.61 11.83
N LEU A 39 -5.66 -10.14 10.63
CA LEU A 39 -6.83 -9.81 9.81
C LEU A 39 -8.10 -10.50 10.33
N PRO A 40 -9.28 -9.88 10.14
CA PRO A 40 -10.55 -10.56 10.30
C PRO A 40 -10.65 -11.80 9.40
N LYS A 41 -11.41 -12.82 9.84
CA LYS A 41 -11.57 -14.08 9.10
C LYS A 41 -12.42 -13.96 7.84
N ASP A 42 -13.22 -12.91 7.75
CA ASP A 42 -14.16 -12.67 6.66
C ASP A 42 -14.34 -11.17 6.41
N GLY A 43 -15.19 -10.83 5.45
CA GLY A 43 -15.39 -9.46 5.00
C GLY A 43 -14.45 -9.12 3.85
N ARG A 44 -14.29 -7.82 3.60
CA ARG A 44 -13.58 -7.32 2.43
C ARG A 44 -12.76 -6.10 2.76
N LEU A 45 -11.52 -6.06 2.29
CA LEU A 45 -10.71 -4.85 2.24
C LEU A 45 -10.89 -4.17 0.89
N LEU A 46 -11.10 -2.86 0.91
CA LEU A 46 -11.17 -2.00 -0.26
C LEU A 46 -9.98 -1.04 -0.22
N PHE A 47 -9.13 -1.10 -1.23
CA PHE A 47 -7.91 -0.30 -1.34
C PHE A 47 -8.14 0.87 -2.27
N PHE A 48 -7.75 2.05 -1.82
CA PHE A 48 -7.82 3.31 -2.56
C PHE A 48 -6.43 3.95 -2.53
N ALA A 49 -5.99 4.49 -3.66
CA ALA A 49 -4.70 5.18 -3.72
C ALA A 49 -4.53 6.08 -4.91
N TRP A 50 -3.75 7.13 -4.68
CA TRP A 50 -3.18 7.99 -5.70
C TRP A 50 -1.66 7.70 -5.79
N PRO A 51 -1.14 7.20 -6.93
CA PRO A 51 0.28 6.86 -7.15
C PRO A 51 1.27 8.04 -7.09
N GLU A 52 0.79 9.20 -6.65
CA GLU A 52 1.48 10.47 -6.46
C GLU A 52 1.03 10.98 -5.09
N SER A 53 1.93 11.17 -4.15
CA SER A 53 1.59 11.98 -2.99
C SER A 53 2.59 13.11 -2.89
N ASP A 54 2.05 14.33 -2.75
CA ASP A 54 2.84 15.41 -2.21
C ASP A 54 3.16 15.01 -0.77
N TYR A 55 4.41 14.66 -0.49
CA TYR A 55 4.88 14.50 0.88
C TYR A 55 4.44 15.73 1.70
N PRO A 56 3.74 15.57 2.84
CA PRO A 56 3.58 14.36 3.65
C PRO A 56 2.16 13.73 3.58
N SER A 57 1.45 13.77 2.46
CA SER A 57 0.13 13.12 2.38
C SER A 57 0.28 11.60 2.23
N PRO A 58 -0.49 10.78 2.97
CA PRO A 58 -0.55 9.34 2.70
C PRO A 58 -1.06 9.13 1.27
N ALA A 59 -0.41 8.21 0.54
CA ALA A 59 -0.73 7.91 -0.86
C ALA A 59 -1.93 6.96 -1.02
N GLY A 60 -2.52 6.49 0.09
CA GLY A 60 -3.67 5.60 0.03
C GLY A 60 -4.46 5.43 1.32
N GLN A 61 -5.64 4.84 1.17
CA GLN A 61 -6.60 4.53 2.23
C GLN A 61 -7.13 3.10 2.06
N VAL A 62 -7.41 2.43 3.18
CA VAL A 62 -8.11 1.12 3.19
C VAL A 62 -9.39 1.19 3.99
N ILE A 63 -10.46 0.62 3.45
CA ILE A 63 -11.73 0.44 4.15
C ILE A 63 -11.99 -1.05 4.34
N TYR A 64 -12.17 -1.46 5.59
CA TYR A 64 -12.69 -2.79 5.91
C TYR A 64 -14.23 -2.78 5.92
N VAL A 65 -14.82 -3.67 5.13
CA VAL A 65 -16.26 -3.92 5.07
C VAL A 65 -16.54 -5.29 5.71
N PRO A 66 -17.12 -5.32 6.92
CA PRO A 66 -17.47 -6.58 7.59
C PRO A 66 -18.40 -7.45 6.76
N ALA A 67 -18.28 -8.77 6.89
CA ALA A 67 -19.19 -9.71 6.24
C ALA A 67 -20.66 -9.44 6.63
N GLY A 68 -21.55 -9.48 5.64
CA GLY A 68 -22.98 -9.22 5.83
C GLY A 68 -23.36 -7.74 5.94
N THR A 69 -22.40 -6.81 5.87
CA THR A 69 -22.69 -5.37 5.79
C THR A 69 -23.47 -5.05 4.50
N THR A 70 -24.56 -4.28 4.64
CA THR A 70 -25.31 -3.79 3.48
C THR A 70 -24.48 -2.76 2.71
N VAL A 71 -24.19 -3.06 1.45
CA VAL A 71 -23.43 -2.21 0.54
C VAL A 71 -24.29 -1.73 -0.62
N THR A 72 -23.94 -0.59 -1.18
CA THR A 72 -24.47 -0.10 -2.45
C THR A 72 -23.32 0.20 -3.40
N GLU A 73 -23.57 0.03 -4.70
CA GLU A 73 -22.65 0.50 -5.73
C GLU A 73 -22.60 2.04 -5.69
N ARG A 74 -21.38 2.58 -5.73
CA ARG A 74 -21.10 4.02 -5.77
C ARG A 74 -20.45 4.39 -7.10
N ASP A 75 -20.52 5.66 -7.44
CA ASP A 75 -19.78 6.19 -8.59
C ASP A 75 -18.27 6.11 -8.32
N GLY A 76 -17.58 5.28 -9.12
CA GLY A 76 -16.13 5.11 -9.05
C GLY A 76 -15.32 6.35 -9.46
N HIS A 77 -15.96 7.40 -9.98
CA HIS A 77 -15.33 8.68 -10.32
C HIS A 77 -15.65 9.81 -9.32
N ALA A 78 -16.36 9.51 -8.22
CA ALA A 78 -16.76 10.55 -7.26
C ALA A 78 -15.58 11.29 -6.62
N TRP A 79 -14.40 10.66 -6.58
CA TRP A 79 -13.13 11.26 -6.15
C TRP A 79 -12.61 12.36 -7.10
N ASN A 80 -13.09 12.43 -8.35
CA ASN A 80 -12.76 13.46 -9.34
C ASN A 80 -13.96 14.41 -9.59
N PRO A 81 -14.42 15.19 -8.59
CA PRO A 81 -15.63 15.99 -8.72
C PRO A 81 -15.51 17.11 -9.77
N ARG A 82 -14.28 17.50 -10.11
CA ARG A 82 -13.98 18.49 -11.16
C ARG A 82 -13.90 17.89 -12.55
N GLY A 83 -13.95 16.56 -12.68
CA GLY A 83 -13.88 15.86 -13.96
C GLY A 83 -12.59 16.16 -14.73
N ILE A 84 -11.46 16.30 -14.02
CA ILE A 84 -10.16 16.57 -14.64
C ILE A 84 -9.80 15.39 -15.54
N GLU A 85 -9.61 15.65 -16.83
CA GLU A 85 -9.46 14.63 -17.86
C GLU A 85 -8.17 13.81 -17.67
N GLN A 86 -7.08 14.46 -17.25
CA GLN A 86 -5.80 13.81 -16.96
C GLN A 86 -5.94 12.77 -15.84
N TYR A 87 -6.69 13.13 -14.79
CA TYR A 87 -6.95 12.25 -13.65
C TYR A 87 -7.82 11.07 -14.07
N ARG A 88 -8.81 11.33 -14.93
CA ARG A 88 -9.62 10.26 -15.50
C ARG A 88 -8.77 9.30 -16.34
N ALA A 89 -7.90 9.81 -17.21
CA ALA A 89 -7.03 8.99 -18.04
C ALA A 89 -6.07 8.13 -17.20
N MET A 90 -5.54 8.67 -16.09
CA MET A 90 -4.76 7.91 -15.12
C MET A 90 -5.59 6.79 -14.51
N PHE A 91 -6.77 7.09 -13.98
CA PHE A 91 -7.65 6.09 -13.38
C PHE A 91 -8.13 5.03 -14.38
N ASP A 92 -8.41 5.41 -15.62
CA ASP A 92 -8.77 4.48 -16.70
C ASP A 92 -7.62 3.52 -17.04
N SER A 93 -6.38 3.85 -16.68
CA SER A 93 -5.21 2.96 -16.82
C SER A 93 -5.02 2.00 -15.65
N TYR A 94 -5.77 2.14 -14.55
CA TYR A 94 -5.66 1.22 -13.41
C TYR A 94 -6.01 -0.21 -13.84
N PRO A 95 -5.35 -1.23 -13.26
CA PRO A 95 -5.57 -2.61 -13.63
C PRO A 95 -7.04 -2.99 -13.37
N GLN A 96 -7.58 -3.90 -14.19
CA GLN A 96 -8.97 -4.37 -14.05
C GLN A 96 -9.04 -5.88 -14.16
N GLY A 97 -9.90 -6.49 -13.33
CA GLY A 97 -10.22 -7.91 -13.42
C GLY A 97 -9.61 -8.75 -12.29
N PRO A 98 -9.55 -10.09 -12.45
CA PRO A 98 -9.05 -10.99 -11.41
C PRO A 98 -7.65 -10.58 -10.94
N MET A 99 -7.48 -10.43 -9.63
CA MET A 99 -6.20 -10.06 -9.04
C MET A 99 -5.48 -11.30 -8.54
N ARG A 100 -4.21 -11.43 -8.93
CA ARG A 100 -3.26 -12.34 -8.27
C ARG A 100 -2.50 -11.51 -7.25
N TRP A 101 -2.37 -12.04 -6.05
CA TRP A 101 -1.63 -11.41 -4.97
C TRP A 101 -0.76 -12.44 -4.25
N ARG A 102 0.26 -11.97 -3.54
CA ARG A 102 1.16 -12.78 -2.72
C ARG A 102 1.07 -12.36 -1.26
N ALA A 103 1.33 -13.31 -0.35
CA ALA A 103 1.61 -12.99 1.05
C ALA A 103 2.72 -13.85 1.71
N ASP A 104 3.13 -14.98 1.11
CA ASP A 104 4.05 -15.93 1.78
C ASP A 104 5.56 -15.62 1.65
N LEU A 105 5.98 -14.85 0.64
CA LEU A 105 7.41 -14.67 0.32
C LEU A 105 7.73 -13.19 0.15
N SER A 106 8.12 -12.57 1.27
CA SER A 106 8.68 -11.23 1.32
C SER A 106 9.89 -11.21 2.25
N LEU A 107 10.99 -10.63 1.79
CA LEU A 107 12.22 -10.45 2.57
C LEU A 107 12.46 -8.95 2.78
N PRO A 108 13.14 -8.55 3.88
CA PRO A 108 13.53 -7.16 4.07
C PRO A 108 14.26 -6.62 2.84
N CYS A 109 13.66 -5.62 2.16
CA CYS A 109 14.19 -5.01 0.94
C CYS A 109 14.85 -3.64 1.21
N HIS A 110 14.85 -3.17 2.47
CA HIS A 110 15.42 -1.90 2.91
C HIS A 110 16.68 -2.12 3.75
N TRP A 111 17.68 -1.26 3.58
CA TRP A 111 19.03 -1.48 4.12
C TRP A 111 19.68 -0.24 4.76
N ALA A 112 18.96 0.88 4.84
CA ALA A 112 19.48 2.11 5.41
C ALA A 112 18.41 2.90 6.17
N ILE A 113 18.87 3.78 7.06
CA ILE A 113 18.05 4.75 7.81
C ILE A 113 18.32 6.16 7.30
N GLU A 114 17.35 7.05 7.48
CA GLU A 114 17.53 8.48 7.23
C GLU A 114 18.36 9.14 8.34
N ILE A 115 19.23 10.09 7.98
CA ILE A 115 19.99 10.91 8.94
C ILE A 115 19.86 12.42 8.62
N PRO A 116 19.91 13.32 9.61
CA PRO A 116 19.58 14.75 9.43
C PRO A 116 20.60 15.59 8.63
N HIS A 117 21.70 14.98 8.17
CA HIS A 117 22.82 15.66 7.51
C HIS A 117 23.42 14.76 6.44
N GLU A 118 24.11 15.34 5.45
CA GLU A 118 24.85 14.59 4.43
C GLU A 118 25.69 13.46 5.08
N PRO A 119 25.60 12.21 4.55
CA PRO A 119 25.01 11.80 3.27
C PRO A 119 23.48 11.57 3.24
N TRP A 120 22.73 11.99 4.27
CA TRP A 120 21.26 11.84 4.41
C TRP A 120 20.75 10.42 4.64
N SER A 121 21.60 9.40 4.46
CA SER A 121 21.31 8.04 4.93
C SER A 121 22.54 7.30 5.46
N ALA A 122 22.31 6.31 6.34
CA ALA A 122 23.35 5.46 6.92
C ALA A 122 22.93 3.98 6.88
N ALA A 123 23.89 3.07 6.89
CA ALA A 123 23.61 1.63 6.94
C ALA A 123 22.84 1.26 8.22
N LEU A 124 21.97 0.24 8.13
CA LEU A 124 21.22 -0.28 9.28
C LEU A 124 22.18 -0.68 10.43
N PRO A 125 22.01 -0.12 11.65
CA PRO A 125 22.81 -0.49 12.81
C PRO A 125 22.76 -1.99 13.09
N GLY A 126 23.93 -2.63 13.22
CA GLY A 126 24.02 -4.07 13.46
C GLY A 126 23.88 -4.97 12.22
N HIS A 127 23.57 -4.39 11.05
CA HIS A 127 23.36 -5.13 9.79
C HIS A 127 24.27 -4.61 8.67
N PRO A 128 25.61 -4.71 8.80
CA PRO A 128 26.55 -4.13 7.84
C PRO A 128 26.50 -4.75 6.44
N LEU A 129 25.84 -5.91 6.27
CA LEU A 129 25.67 -6.62 5.00
C LEU A 129 24.24 -6.53 4.46
N ALA A 130 23.37 -5.69 5.04
CA ALA A 130 21.97 -5.57 4.62
C ALA A 130 21.85 -5.19 3.15
N LYS A 131 22.71 -4.27 2.68
CA LYS A 131 22.71 -3.82 1.29
C LYS A 131 23.03 -4.95 0.32
N GLU A 132 24.07 -5.73 0.62
CA GLU A 132 24.50 -6.87 -0.18
C GLU A 132 23.42 -7.97 -0.19
N LEU A 133 22.74 -8.19 0.94
CA LEU A 133 21.64 -9.13 1.03
C LEU A 133 20.44 -8.70 0.16
N VAL A 134 20.05 -7.43 0.25
CA VAL A 134 18.97 -6.86 -0.60
C VAL A 134 19.35 -6.97 -2.07
N GLN A 135 20.60 -6.66 -2.42
CA GLN A 135 21.06 -6.78 -3.81
C GLN A 135 20.98 -8.23 -4.29
N ALA A 136 21.48 -9.19 -3.51
CA ALA A 136 21.41 -10.61 -3.87
C ALA A 136 19.95 -11.10 -4.00
N TRP A 137 19.05 -10.60 -3.16
CA TRP A 137 17.62 -10.88 -3.26
C TRP A 137 17.04 -10.32 -4.57
N ARG A 138 17.26 -9.03 -4.86
CA ARG A 138 16.78 -8.39 -6.11
C ARG A 138 17.30 -9.10 -7.37
N GLU A 139 18.52 -9.60 -7.35
CA GLU A 139 19.12 -10.36 -8.48
C GLU A 139 18.50 -11.75 -8.69
N THR A 140 17.82 -12.31 -7.68
CA THR A 140 17.31 -13.71 -7.72
C THR A 140 15.78 -13.82 -7.57
N GLN A 141 15.11 -12.77 -7.07
CA GLN A 141 13.69 -12.75 -6.78
C GLN A 141 12.84 -13.14 -8.00
N ASP A 142 13.16 -12.64 -9.20
CA ASP A 142 12.35 -12.91 -10.39
C ASP A 142 12.34 -14.40 -10.79
N ASP A 143 13.39 -15.16 -10.46
CA ASP A 143 13.47 -16.59 -10.73
C ASP A 143 12.77 -17.45 -9.65
N ILE A 144 12.63 -16.91 -8.43
CA ILE A 144 12.11 -17.64 -7.26
C ILE A 144 10.63 -17.31 -7.02
N ALA A 145 10.34 -16.01 -7.06
CA ALA A 145 9.07 -15.42 -6.68
C ALA A 145 8.89 -14.11 -7.48
N PRO A 146 8.53 -14.19 -8.79
CA PRO A 146 8.39 -13.04 -9.67
C PRO A 146 7.55 -11.93 -9.01
N SER A 147 8.03 -10.68 -9.01
CA SER A 147 7.28 -9.59 -8.38
C SER A 147 5.86 -9.53 -9.00
N GLU A 148 4.85 -9.71 -8.14
CA GLU A 148 3.44 -9.56 -8.49
C GLU A 148 3.04 -8.10 -8.35
N LEU A 149 1.93 -7.70 -8.98
CA LEU A 149 1.48 -6.31 -8.91
C LEU A 149 1.03 -5.92 -7.50
N PHE A 150 0.48 -6.87 -6.73
CA PHE A 150 -0.10 -6.63 -5.41
C PHE A 150 0.38 -7.64 -4.37
N GLN A 151 0.76 -7.17 -3.19
CA GLN A 151 1.13 -7.99 -2.03
C GLN A 151 0.24 -7.63 -0.83
N LEU A 152 -0.12 -8.63 -0.02
CA LEU A 152 -0.80 -8.44 1.26
C LEU A 152 0.16 -8.87 2.39
N GLY A 153 0.53 -7.96 3.28
CA GLY A 153 1.51 -8.21 4.33
C GLY A 153 2.97 -8.25 3.83
N GLY A 154 3.85 -8.79 4.67
CA GLY A 154 5.28 -8.92 4.38
C GLY A 154 6.06 -7.62 4.61
N TYR A 155 7.25 -7.56 4.01
CA TYR A 155 8.06 -6.34 3.86
C TYR A 155 7.73 -5.66 2.54
N ALA A 156 7.86 -4.33 2.54
CA ALA A 156 7.67 -3.52 1.35
C ALA A 156 8.74 -3.84 0.30
N ASP A 157 8.34 -3.81 -0.97
CA ASP A 157 9.20 -4.04 -2.13
C ASP A 157 9.24 -2.77 -2.97
N GLU A 158 9.82 -1.70 -2.42
CA GLU A 158 9.95 -0.43 -3.14
C GLU A 158 11.22 -0.39 -3.99
N GLU A 159 11.04 -0.14 -5.28
CA GLU A 159 12.12 -0.16 -6.27
C GLU A 159 13.16 0.95 -6.03
N VAL A 160 12.72 2.11 -5.50
CA VAL A 160 13.47 3.37 -5.58
C VAL A 160 14.05 3.85 -4.24
N VAL A 161 13.53 3.41 -3.10
CA VAL A 161 13.91 3.96 -1.78
C VAL A 161 14.57 2.89 -0.90
N HIS A 162 15.78 3.18 -0.42
CA HIS A 162 16.54 2.31 0.49
C HIS A 162 16.09 2.40 1.96
N LEU A 163 15.17 3.35 2.23
CA LEU A 163 14.51 3.59 3.51
C LEU A 163 13.25 2.75 3.60
N ASP A 164 12.88 2.37 4.81
CA ASP A 164 11.66 1.63 5.10
C ASP A 164 10.44 2.57 5.00
N PRO A 165 9.39 2.26 4.20
CA PRO A 165 8.19 3.10 4.13
C PRO A 165 7.44 3.18 5.46
N LEU A 166 7.63 2.23 6.39
CA LEU A 166 7.07 2.33 7.73
C LEU A 166 7.67 3.54 8.49
N ASP A 167 8.96 3.82 8.34
CA ASP A 167 9.58 4.99 8.98
C ASP A 167 8.97 6.30 8.44
N ILE A 168 8.66 6.35 7.15
CA ILE A 168 7.99 7.49 6.50
C ILE A 168 6.55 7.62 7.02
N ALA A 169 5.81 6.52 7.12
CA ALA A 169 4.45 6.50 7.64
C ALA A 169 4.39 6.98 9.10
N VAL A 170 5.32 6.50 9.95
CA VAL A 170 5.45 6.91 11.36
C VAL A 170 5.79 8.39 11.48
N ALA A 171 6.72 8.90 10.67
CA ALA A 171 7.05 10.32 10.64
C ALA A 171 5.84 11.17 10.25
N THR A 172 5.12 10.74 9.21
CA THR A 172 3.94 11.42 8.66
C THR A 172 2.82 11.54 9.68
N VAL A 173 2.44 10.42 10.30
CA VAL A 173 1.36 10.42 11.29
C VAL A 173 1.77 11.13 12.58
N THR A 174 3.05 11.06 12.97
CA THR A 174 3.57 11.81 14.12
C THR A 174 3.45 13.31 13.89
N ASP A 175 3.73 13.79 12.69
CA ASP A 175 3.57 15.21 12.34
C ASP A 175 2.10 15.61 12.25
N ALA A 176 1.21 14.74 11.74
CA ALA A 176 -0.24 14.96 11.77
C ALA A 176 -0.79 15.05 13.21
N VAL A 177 -0.31 14.21 14.13
CA VAL A 177 -0.66 14.28 15.55
C VAL A 177 -0.20 15.60 16.17
N LYS A 178 1.03 16.04 15.91
CA LYS A 178 1.53 17.35 16.37
C LYS A 178 0.71 18.52 15.82
N ALA A 179 0.25 18.40 14.57
CA ALA A 179 -0.59 19.40 13.91
C ALA A 179 -2.06 19.37 14.39
N GLY A 180 -2.47 18.35 15.15
CA GLY A 180 -3.84 18.18 15.61
C GLY A 180 -4.81 17.72 14.53
N SER A 181 -4.30 17.15 13.43
CA SER A 181 -5.09 16.67 12.29
C SER A 181 -5.27 15.15 12.27
N TRP A 182 -4.91 14.47 13.37
CA TRP A 182 -5.09 13.02 13.54
C TRP A 182 -5.86 12.73 14.83
N GLU A 183 -6.93 11.93 14.71
CA GLU A 183 -7.73 11.48 15.85
C GLU A 183 -7.50 9.98 16.08
N GLY A 184 -6.83 9.65 17.19
CA GLY A 184 -6.64 8.25 17.60
C GLY A 184 -5.29 8.00 18.25
N PRO A 185 -5.11 6.84 18.91
CA PRO A 185 -3.80 6.41 19.37
C PRO A 185 -2.91 6.14 18.16
N VAL A 186 -1.65 6.57 18.24
CA VAL A 186 -0.62 6.22 17.26
C VAL A 186 0.67 5.88 17.98
N SER A 187 1.37 4.85 17.52
CA SER A 187 2.72 4.58 18.01
C SER A 187 3.73 5.37 17.19
N ALA A 188 4.73 5.92 17.89
CA ALA A 188 5.87 6.59 17.27
C ALA A 188 7.05 5.64 17.00
N ASP A 189 6.89 4.34 17.28
CA ASP A 189 7.89 3.30 17.03
C ASP A 189 7.47 2.47 15.81
N SER A 190 8.30 2.42 14.76
CA SER A 190 8.00 1.63 13.55
C SER A 190 7.90 0.13 13.81
N ALA A 191 8.45 -0.38 14.91
CA ALA A 191 8.31 -1.77 15.32
C ALA A 191 6.86 -2.15 15.73
N ASP A 192 6.02 -1.17 16.05
CA ASP A 192 4.60 -1.39 16.35
C ASP A 192 3.71 -1.38 15.09
N TRP A 193 4.31 -1.13 13.92
CA TRP A 193 3.61 -1.05 12.64
C TRP A 193 3.87 -2.30 11.80
N VAL A 194 2.91 -2.59 10.93
CA VAL A 194 3.02 -3.66 9.93
C VAL A 194 2.54 -3.10 8.60
N LEU A 195 3.15 -3.57 7.52
CA LEU A 195 2.65 -3.31 6.17
C LEU A 195 1.38 -4.12 5.95
N LEU A 196 0.27 -3.47 5.62
CA LEU A 196 -0.96 -4.13 5.25
C LEU A 196 -0.90 -4.63 3.81
N ALA A 197 -0.48 -3.77 2.88
CA ALA A 197 -0.38 -4.13 1.46
C ALA A 197 0.63 -3.27 0.71
N ASP A 198 1.07 -3.78 -0.44
CA ASP A 198 1.96 -3.10 -1.39
C ASP A 198 1.37 -3.23 -2.80
N TRP A 199 1.37 -2.14 -3.57
CA TRP A 199 0.99 -2.13 -4.98
C TRP A 199 2.04 -1.41 -5.83
N HIS A 200 2.59 -2.14 -6.81
CA HIS A 200 3.53 -1.62 -7.80
C HIS A 200 2.81 -0.87 -8.93
N ALA A 201 2.24 0.30 -8.59
CA ALA A 201 1.47 1.13 -9.53
C ALA A 201 2.25 1.47 -10.81
N GLY A 202 3.57 1.63 -10.74
CA GLY A 202 4.41 1.96 -11.90
C GLY A 202 4.49 0.89 -13.00
N ARG A 203 3.97 -0.31 -12.76
CA ARG A 203 3.77 -1.33 -13.80
C ARG A 203 2.43 -1.22 -14.51
N ASP A 204 1.44 -0.61 -13.86
CA ASP A 204 0.05 -0.60 -14.33
C ASP A 204 -0.42 0.79 -14.81
N VAL A 205 0.00 1.85 -14.12
CA VAL A 205 -0.54 3.19 -14.30
C VAL A 205 0.35 3.98 -15.26
N THR A 206 -0.25 4.44 -16.36
CA THR A 206 0.48 5.17 -17.41
C THR A 206 0.99 6.51 -16.88
N GLY A 207 2.29 6.79 -17.05
CA GLY A 207 2.92 8.05 -16.64
C GLY A 207 3.37 8.11 -15.17
N TYR A 208 3.27 6.99 -14.45
CA TYR A 208 3.68 6.84 -13.06
C TYR A 208 4.71 5.72 -12.89
N GLU A 209 5.57 5.55 -13.90
CA GLU A 209 6.62 4.54 -13.89
C GLU A 209 7.54 4.71 -12.66
N GLY A 210 7.71 3.64 -11.88
CA GLY A 210 8.47 3.65 -10.63
C GLY A 210 7.68 4.01 -9.36
N SER A 211 6.37 4.29 -9.46
CA SER A 211 5.53 4.50 -8.28
C SER A 211 5.16 3.18 -7.59
N THR A 212 5.31 3.15 -6.27
CA THR A 212 4.82 2.09 -5.39
C THR A 212 3.95 2.72 -4.31
N VAL A 213 2.84 2.06 -3.95
CA VAL A 213 1.93 2.52 -2.90
C VAL A 213 1.89 1.49 -1.77
N HIS A 214 2.09 1.97 -0.55
CA HIS A 214 2.05 1.18 0.69
C HIS A 214 0.83 1.54 1.53
N TRP A 215 0.23 0.54 2.20
CA TRP A 215 -0.85 0.73 3.19
C TRP A 215 -0.51 0.07 4.51
#